data_AF-A0A952LP39-F1
#
_entry.id   AF-A0A952LP39-F1
#
_cell.length_a   1.000
_cell.length_b   1.000
_cell.length_c   1.000
_cell.angle_alpha   90.00
_cell.angle_beta   90.00
_cell.angle_gamma   90.00
#
_symmetry.space_group_name_H-M   'P 1'
#
loop_
_entity.id
_entity.type
_entity.pdbx_description
1 polymer ?
#
loop_
_entity_poly.entity_id
_entity_poly.type
_entity_poly.pdbx_seq_one_letter_code
_entity_poly.pdbx_strand_id
1 'polypeptide(L)'
;MRKAWVSAEKRYKYTKSINSTNITVELIWDARWREALVVVSVDNSLYEPDYRPFSFMNSGRAFLKTIKELERINTLAELNEFLNKLN
;
A
#
# COMPACT_ATOMS: atom_id res chain seq x y z
N MET A 1 21.04 -26.78 -7.04
CA MET A 1 21.40 -25.55 -7.78
C MET A 1 20.39 -24.45 -7.44
N ARG A 2 20.83 -23.37 -6.76
CA ARG A 2 20.01 -22.16 -6.50
C ARG A 2 20.00 -21.29 -7.76
N LYS A 3 18.87 -21.17 -8.48
CA LYS A 3 18.69 -20.15 -9.52
C LYS A 3 17.20 -19.74 -9.64
N ALA A 4 16.94 -18.45 -9.44
CA ALA A 4 15.89 -17.64 -10.06
C ALA A 4 14.40 -17.83 -9.68
N TRP A 5 14.05 -17.85 -8.38
CA TRP A 5 12.69 -17.46 -7.92
C TRP A 5 12.58 -15.95 -7.63
N VAL A 6 13.46 -15.16 -8.23
CA VAL A 6 13.44 -13.70 -8.15
C VAL A 6 12.62 -13.20 -9.34
N SER A 7 11.65 -12.32 -9.09
CA SER A 7 11.20 -11.25 -10.02
C SER A 7 9.88 -11.33 -10.81
N ALA A 8 8.93 -12.24 -10.55
CA ALA A 8 7.58 -12.06 -11.14
C ALA A 8 6.77 -10.98 -10.41
N GLU A 9 7.02 -10.85 -9.11
CA GLU A 9 6.41 -9.85 -8.25
C GLU A 9 7.25 -8.57 -8.23
N LYS A 10 6.67 -7.45 -8.64
CA LYS A 10 7.23 -6.11 -8.43
C LYS A 10 6.52 -5.45 -7.26
N ARG A 11 7.30 -4.86 -6.35
CA ARG A 11 6.79 -4.07 -5.23
C ARG A 11 7.23 -2.62 -5.35
N TYR A 12 6.29 -1.71 -5.24
CA TYR A 12 6.54 -0.29 -5.09
C TYR A 12 6.11 0.14 -3.70
N LYS A 13 7.01 0.78 -2.95
CA LYS A 13 6.79 1.10 -1.54
C LYS A 13 6.92 2.61 -1.31
N TYR A 14 5.99 3.15 -0.53
CA TYR A 14 6.04 4.50 0.00
C TYR A 14 5.86 4.44 1.52
N THR A 15 6.70 5.15 2.27
CA THR A 15 6.63 5.18 3.73
C THR A 15 6.62 6.61 4.22
N LYS A 16 5.73 6.91 5.16
CA LYS A 16 5.66 8.20 5.87
C LYS A 16 5.59 7.97 7.37
N SER A 17 6.30 8.81 8.11
CA SER A 17 6.30 8.78 9.58
C SER A 17 5.52 9.96 10.13
N ILE A 18 4.63 9.71 11.11
CA ILE A 18 3.80 10.70 11.80
C ILE A 18 3.92 10.44 13.29
N ASN A 19 4.50 11.36 14.07
CA ASN A 19 4.64 11.26 15.53
C ASN A 19 5.12 9.86 16.02
N SER A 20 6.14 9.30 15.38
CA SER A 20 6.73 7.97 15.62
C SER A 20 5.95 6.76 15.09
N THR A 21 4.78 6.96 14.49
CA THR A 21 4.03 5.93 13.76
C THR A 21 4.47 5.89 12.30
N ASN A 22 4.85 4.71 11.80
CA ASN A 22 5.24 4.51 10.41
C ASN A 22 4.09 3.93 9.60
N ILE A 23 3.65 4.66 8.58
CA ILE A 23 2.68 4.18 7.60
C ILE A 23 3.41 3.80 6.34
N THR A 24 3.21 2.57 5.87
CA THR A 24 3.76 2.05 4.63
C THR A 24 2.63 1.69 3.68
N VAL A 25 2.71 2.18 2.44
CA VAL A 25 1.83 1.80 1.34
C VAL A 25 2.65 0.99 0.33
N GLU A 26 2.19 -0.19 -0.04
CA GLU A 26 2.83 -1.06 -1.02
C GLU A 26 1.88 -1.34 -2.18
N LEU A 27 2.35 -1.14 -3.42
CA LEU A 27 1.74 -1.72 -4.62
C LEU A 27 2.49 -2.99 -4.98
N ILE A 28 1.82 -4.12 -4.84
CA ILE A 28 2.32 -5.45 -5.16
C ILE A 28 1.69 -5.86 -6.49
N TRP A 29 2.51 -6.10 -7.51
CA TRP A 29 2.06 -6.53 -8.82
C TRP A 29 2.73 -7.84 -9.20
N ASP A 30 1.95 -8.85 -9.57
CA ASP A 30 2.47 -10.07 -10.20
C ASP A 30 2.10 -10.09 -11.70
N ALA A 31 3.13 -10.10 -12.55
CA ALA A 31 2.96 -10.13 -14.00
C ALA A 31 2.21 -11.39 -14.50
N ARG A 32 2.22 -12.48 -13.72
CA ARG A 32 1.54 -13.75 -14.08
C ARG A 32 0.03 -13.68 -13.89
N TRP A 33 -0.43 -12.95 -12.89
CA TRP A 33 -1.84 -12.91 -12.48
C TRP A 33 -2.58 -11.73 -13.12
N ARG A 34 -1.86 -10.78 -13.74
CA ARG A 34 -2.40 -9.50 -14.28
C ARG A 34 -3.16 -8.65 -13.25
N GLU A 35 -3.06 -9.04 -11.99
CA GLU A 35 -3.67 -8.40 -10.84
C GLU A 35 -2.58 -7.70 -10.04
N ALA A 36 -2.97 -6.61 -9.40
CA ALA A 36 -2.13 -5.90 -8.47
C ALA A 36 -2.94 -5.56 -7.22
N LEU A 37 -2.25 -5.51 -6.10
CA LEU A 37 -2.79 -5.26 -4.77
C LEU A 37 -2.14 -4.01 -4.21
N VAL A 38 -2.94 -3.18 -3.53
CA VAL A 38 -2.43 -2.08 -2.71
C VAL A 38 -2.63 -2.47 -1.25
N VAL A 39 -1.55 -2.42 -0.49
CA VAL A 39 -1.52 -2.77 0.93
C VAL A 39 -1.11 -1.54 1.72
N VAL A 40 -1.80 -1.27 2.82
CA VAL A 40 -1.41 -0.25 3.79
C VAL A 40 -1.00 -0.97 5.08
N SER A 41 0.10 -0.59 5.67
CA SER A 41 0.55 -1.09 6.97
C SER A 41 0.91 0.05 7.89
N VAL A 42 0.61 -0.12 9.18
CA VAL A 42 0.91 0.84 10.24
C VAL A 42 1.76 0.10 11.28
N ASP A 43 2.98 0.58 11.52
CA ASP A 43 3.95 -0.05 12.43
C ASP A 43 4.11 -1.56 12.20
N ASN A 44 4.20 -1.96 10.92
CA ASN A 44 4.28 -3.34 10.43
C ASN A 44 3.05 -4.21 10.69
N SER A 45 1.98 -3.66 11.23
CA SER A 45 0.68 -4.32 11.25
C SER A 45 -0.02 -4.06 9.92
N LEU A 46 -0.41 -5.12 9.22
CA LEU A 46 -1.25 -5.00 8.04
C LEU A 46 -2.55 -4.31 8.46
N TYR A 47 -2.80 -3.15 7.86
CA TYR A 47 -4.15 -2.65 7.82
C TYR A 47 -4.79 -3.45 6.68
N GLU A 48 -5.79 -4.26 6.98
CA GLU A 48 -6.57 -5.01 6.00
C GLU A 48 -7.87 -4.25 5.69
N PRO A 49 -7.85 -3.20 4.87
CA PRO A 49 -9.04 -2.83 4.15
C PRO A 49 -9.41 -3.99 3.23
N ASP A 50 -10.70 -4.15 2.97
CA ASP A 50 -11.30 -5.22 2.16
C ASP A 50 -10.96 -5.08 0.65
N TYR A 51 -9.69 -4.77 0.33
CA TYR A 51 -9.19 -4.49 -1.00
C TYR A 51 -8.96 -5.79 -1.75
N ARG A 52 -9.93 -6.11 -2.60
CA ARG A 52 -9.81 -7.18 -3.58
C ARG A 52 -8.71 -6.85 -4.60
N PRO A 53 -8.01 -7.85 -5.15
CA PRO A 53 -7.09 -7.64 -6.26
C PRO A 53 -7.82 -6.97 -7.45
N PHE A 54 -7.20 -5.97 -8.06
CA PHE A 54 -7.74 -5.29 -9.25
C PHE A 54 -6.71 -5.28 -10.39
N SER A 55 -7.11 -4.83 -11.58
CA SER A 55 -6.19 -4.63 -12.70
C SER A 55 -5.03 -3.68 -12.30
N PHE A 56 -3.84 -3.92 -12.85
CA PHE A 56 -2.65 -3.11 -12.56
C PHE A 56 -2.89 -1.59 -12.64
N MET A 57 -3.63 -1.13 -13.65
CA MET A 57 -3.94 0.29 -13.82
C MET A 57 -4.81 0.87 -12.70
N ASN A 58 -5.80 0.10 -12.23
CA ASN A 58 -6.67 0.54 -11.14
C ASN A 58 -5.92 0.53 -9.81
N SER A 59 -5.12 -0.50 -9.55
CA SER A 59 -4.27 -0.57 -8.35
C SER A 59 -3.20 0.50 -8.33
N GLY A 60 -2.60 0.84 -9.49
CA GLY A 60 -1.68 1.97 -9.60
C GLY A 60 -2.34 3.32 -9.31
N ARG A 61 -3.58 3.54 -9.76
CA ARG A 61 -4.37 4.74 -9.42
C ARG A 61 -4.69 4.80 -7.93
N ALA A 62 -5.12 3.68 -7.35
CA ALA A 62 -5.38 3.57 -5.91
C ALA A 62 -4.10 3.90 -5.12
N PHE A 63 -2.98 3.26 -5.45
CA PHE A 63 -1.67 3.50 -4.83
C PHE A 63 -1.29 4.98 -4.83
N LEU A 64 -1.33 5.64 -5.99
CA LEU A 64 -1.00 7.06 -6.10
C LEU A 64 -1.97 7.97 -5.34
N LYS A 65 -3.27 7.63 -5.32
CA LYS A 65 -4.28 8.37 -4.55
C LYS A 65 -4.01 8.22 -3.05
N THR A 66 -3.77 7.01 -2.57
CA THR A 66 -3.44 6.70 -1.17
C THR A 66 -2.18 7.44 -0.72
N ILE A 67 -1.12 7.49 -1.56
CA ILE A 67 0.08 8.29 -1.28
C ILE A 67 -0.24 9.77 -1.12
N LYS A 68 -0.98 10.36 -2.08
CA LYS A 68 -1.32 11.78 -2.05
C LYS A 68 -2.18 12.16 -0.85
N GLU A 69 -3.08 11.28 -0.41
CA GLU A 69 -3.85 11.48 0.81
C GLU A 69 -2.95 11.40 2.04
N LEU A 70 -2.12 10.36 2.13
CA LEU A 70 -1.16 10.17 3.22
C LEU A 70 -0.16 11.33 3.34
N GLU A 71 0.31 11.91 2.22
CA GLU A 71 1.17 13.09 2.19
C GLU A 71 0.57 14.31 2.88
N ARG A 72 -0.77 14.44 2.91
CA ARG A 72 -1.48 15.56 3.55
C ARG A 72 -1.66 15.39 5.05
N ILE A 73 -1.54 14.18 5.57
CA ILE A 73 -1.76 13.85 6.99
C ILE A 73 -0.55 14.27 7.82
N ASN A 74 -0.72 15.18 8.78
CA ASN A 74 0.35 15.66 9.65
C ASN A 74 0.11 15.31 11.12
N THR A 75 -1.09 14.85 11.47
CA THR A 75 -1.48 14.53 12.84
C THR A 75 -2.01 13.11 12.97
N LEU A 76 -2.01 12.57 14.19
CA LEU A 76 -2.58 11.25 14.49
C LEU A 76 -4.12 11.23 14.33
N ALA A 77 -4.79 12.36 14.53
CA ALA A 77 -6.24 12.46 14.35
C ALA A 77 -6.62 12.31 12.87
N GLU A 78 -5.92 13.01 11.97
CA GLU A 78 -6.10 12.89 10.51
C GLU A 78 -5.75 11.47 10.02
N LEU A 79 -4.74 10.84 10.63
CA LEU A 79 -4.38 9.45 10.31
C LEU A 79 -5.52 8.50 10.64
N ASN A 80 -6.11 8.62 11.83
CA ASN A 80 -7.25 7.80 12.23
C ASN A 80 -8.47 8.03 11.32
N GLU A 81 -8.74 9.28 10.92
CA GLU A 81 -9.82 9.57 9.97
C GLU A 81 -9.58 8.92 8.60
N PHE A 82 -8.34 8.97 8.10
CA PHE A 82 -7.95 8.32 6.87
C PHE A 82 -8.12 6.79 6.94
N LEU A 83 -7.63 6.15 8.00
CA LEU A 83 -7.77 4.71 8.20
C LEU A 83 -9.26 4.30 8.24
N ASN A 84 -10.09 5.06 8.95
CA ASN A 84 -11.54 4.82 8.99
C ASN A 84 -12.24 4.96 7.64
N LYS A 85 -11.70 5.74 6.68
CA LYS A 85 -12.25 5.85 5.31
C LYS A 85 -11.87 4.67 4.41
N LEU A 86 -10.82 3.94 4.77
CA LEU A 86 -10.38 2.76 4.03
C LEU A 86 -11.20 1.51 4.41
N ASN A 87 -11.77 1.48 5.62
CA ASN A 87 -12.75 0.46 6.07
C ASN A 87 -14.15 0.76 5.52
#